data_AF-A0AAU8D0I1-F1
#
_entry.id   AF-A0AAU8D0I1-F1
#
_cell.length_a   1.000
_cell.length_b   1.000
_cell.length_c   1.000
_cell.angle_alpha   90.00
_cell.angle_beta   90.00
_cell.angle_gamma   90.00
#
_symmetry.space_group_name_H-M   'P 1'
#
loop_
_entity.id
_entity.type
_entity.pdbx_description
1 polymer ?
#
loop_
_entity_poly.entity_id
_entity_poly.type
_entity_poly.pdbx_seq_one_letter_code
_entity_poly.pdbx_strand_id
1 'polypeptide(L)'
;MAVSAESIVVGVVGALVGALATAAVIATTGDKRVISSDAANAETRLAEIKAAIATDPSLCQASGIEIPSAEEAQAAFRKAKGETFPDVQLTLGQCDEDTIGPGAVCMSRVLWGPTADPAERLVGFSKSPDGWVAILY
;
A
#
# COMPACT_ATOMS: atom_id res chain seq x y z
N MET A 1 1.00 37.05 -12.77
CA MET A 1 2.34 36.45 -12.86
C MET A 1 2.19 35.00 -12.45
N ALA A 2 2.48 34.09 -13.37
CA ALA A 2 2.20 32.66 -13.27
C ALA A 2 3.22 31.96 -12.35
N VAL A 3 2.75 31.06 -11.48
CA VAL A 3 3.58 30.03 -10.86
C VAL A 3 3.21 28.69 -11.48
N SER A 4 4.22 28.07 -12.07
CA SER A 4 4.19 26.83 -12.82
C SER A 4 3.88 25.64 -11.92
N ALA A 5 3.17 24.64 -12.45
CA ALA A 5 2.89 23.39 -11.75
C ALA A 5 4.16 22.53 -11.64
N GLU A 6 4.77 22.49 -10.45
CA GLU A 6 5.78 21.50 -10.08
C GLU A 6 5.23 20.67 -8.92
N SER A 7 5.20 19.35 -9.09
CA SER A 7 4.58 18.37 -8.21
C SER A 7 5.20 18.36 -6.81
N ILE A 8 4.38 18.52 -5.77
CA ILE A 8 4.79 18.43 -4.36
C ILE A 8 4.52 17.01 -3.87
N VAL A 9 5.55 16.30 -3.42
CA VAL A 9 5.43 14.97 -2.80
C VAL A 9 5.66 15.11 -1.29
N VAL A 10 4.71 14.64 -0.49
CA VAL A 10 4.75 14.70 0.99
C VAL A 10 4.91 13.28 1.53
N GLY A 11 6.02 13.00 2.22
CA GLY A 11 6.28 11.71 2.87
C GLY A 11 6.23 11.84 4.40
N VAL A 12 5.56 10.88 5.06
CA VAL A 12 5.59 10.72 6.53
C VAL A 12 6.54 9.58 6.86
N VAL A 13 7.64 9.86 7.56
CA VAL A 13 8.58 8.83 8.04
C VAL A 13 8.39 8.67 9.54
N GLY A 14 7.80 7.56 9.96
CA GLY A 14 7.72 7.19 11.37
C GLY A 14 9.02 6.57 11.85
N ALA A 15 9.74 7.23 12.76
CA ALA A 15 10.86 6.64 13.48
C ALA A 15 10.38 6.14 14.87
N LEU A 16 10.32 4.82 15.03
CA LEU A 16 10.03 4.14 16.29
C LEU A 16 11.33 3.88 17.05
N VAL A 17 11.78 4.78 17.95
CA VAL A 17 12.52 4.41 19.18
C VAL A 17 12.35 5.50 20.25
N GLY A 18 11.66 5.17 21.35
CA GLY A 18 11.81 5.80 22.68
C GLY A 18 11.23 7.20 22.89
N ALA A 19 10.09 7.28 23.60
CA ALA A 19 9.53 8.43 24.33
C ALA A 19 9.58 9.84 23.67
N LEU A 20 8.37 10.36 23.36
CA LEU A 20 8.05 11.64 22.66
C LEU A 20 8.19 11.56 21.13
N ALA A 21 7.24 10.91 20.47
CA ALA A 21 7.17 10.83 19.01
C ALA A 21 6.62 12.13 18.40
N THR A 22 7.49 13.10 18.09
CA THR A 22 7.17 14.18 17.15
C THR A 22 7.14 13.62 15.73
N ALA A 23 5.96 13.61 15.10
CA ALA A 23 5.83 13.30 13.68
C ALA A 23 6.48 14.42 12.86
N ALA A 24 7.59 14.11 12.18
CA ALA A 24 8.20 15.01 11.21
C ALA A 24 7.69 14.66 9.81
N VAL A 25 6.97 15.60 9.18
CA VAL A 25 6.59 15.52 7.77
C VAL A 25 7.74 16.12 6.96
N ILE A 26 8.29 15.36 6.00
CA ILE A 26 9.37 15.83 5.13
C ILE A 26 8.82 15.98 3.72
N ALA A 27 8.78 17.22 3.22
CA ALA A 27 8.56 17.51 1.81
C ALA A 27 9.92 17.74 1.13
N THR A 28 10.14 17.09 -0.03
CA THR A 28 11.36 17.28 -0.84
C THR A 28 10.98 17.82 -2.21
N THR A 29 11.09 19.13 -2.38
CA THR A 29 11.28 19.76 -3.69
C THR A 29 12.78 19.94 -3.89
N GLY A 30 13.27 19.72 -5.12
CA GLY A 30 14.69 19.83 -5.46
C GLY A 30 15.42 20.90 -4.65
N ASP A 31 16.35 20.44 -3.82
CA ASP A 31 17.27 21.22 -2.97
C ASP A 31 16.77 21.89 -1.67
N LYS A 32 15.50 21.80 -1.25
CA LYS A 32 15.09 22.33 0.09
C LYS A 32 14.14 21.41 0.85
N ARG A 33 14.59 20.93 2.00
CA ARG A 33 13.78 20.17 2.99
C ARG A 33 13.04 21.16 3.88
N VAL A 34 11.71 21.17 3.81
CA VAL A 34 10.88 21.88 4.80
C VAL A 34 10.28 20.83 5.72
N ILE A 35 10.77 20.80 6.97
CA ILE A 35 10.17 20.02 8.05
C ILE A 35 9.23 20.98 8.78
N SER A 36 7.92 20.79 8.62
CA SER A 36 6.93 21.54 9.40
C SER A 36 6.37 20.61 10.48
N SER A 37 6.81 20.84 11.71
CA SER A 37 6.40 20.11 12.91
C SER A 37 5.50 21.00 13.76
N ASP A 38 4.25 21.20 13.34
CA ASP A 38 3.24 21.86 14.17
C ASP A 38 2.05 20.92 14.38
N ALA A 39 2.13 20.14 15.47
CA ALA A 39 1.07 19.22 15.90
C ALA A 39 -0.27 19.91 16.14
N ALA A 40 -0.26 21.22 16.45
CA ALA A 40 -1.47 22.05 16.60
C ALA A 40 -2.30 22.16 15.32
N ASN A 41 -1.68 22.01 14.14
CA ASN A 41 -2.38 22.09 12.86
C ASN A 41 -2.90 20.73 12.38
N ALA A 42 -2.48 19.62 13.01
CA ALA A 42 -2.88 18.29 12.60
C ALA A 42 -4.37 18.02 12.86
N GLU A 43 -4.88 18.48 14.01
CA GLU A 43 -6.29 18.32 14.38
C GLU A 43 -7.20 19.18 13.49
N THR A 44 -6.77 20.42 13.19
CA THR A 44 -7.48 21.34 12.28
C THR A 44 -7.50 20.79 10.85
N ARG A 45 -6.37 20.29 10.34
CA ARG A 45 -6.28 19.66 9.01
C ARG A 45 -7.17 18.43 8.92
N LEU A 46 -7.22 17.60 9.98
CA LEU A 46 -8.08 16.43 10.02
C LEU A 46 -9.57 16.82 10.01
N ALA A 47 -9.94 17.89 10.71
CA ALA A 47 -11.30 18.42 10.69
C ALA A 47 -11.68 18.97 9.30
N GLU A 48 -10.77 19.68 8.63
CA GLU A 48 -10.97 20.18 7.26
C GLU A 48 -11.10 19.03 6.25
N ILE A 49 -10.25 18.01 6.34
CA ILE A 49 -10.31 16.81 5.49
C ILE A 49 -11.63 16.08 5.69
N LYS A 50 -12.08 15.89 6.93
CA LYS A 50 -13.38 15.28 7.24
C LYS A 50 -14.55 16.10 6.71
N ALA A 51 -14.49 17.42 6.81
CA ALA A 51 -15.52 18.32 6.28
C ALA A 51 -15.57 18.28 4.75
N ALA A 52 -14.42 18.20 4.08
CA ALA A 52 -14.33 18.04 2.64
C ALA A 52 -14.93 16.69 2.19
N ILE A 53 -14.58 15.59 2.86
CA ILE A 53 -15.15 14.25 2.60
C ILE A 53 -16.67 14.22 2.84
N ALA A 54 -17.15 14.90 3.87
CA ALA A 54 -18.59 14.98 4.15
C ALA A 54 -19.36 15.77 3.08
N THR A 55 -18.71 16.79 2.50
CA THR A 55 -19.29 17.65 1.45
C THR A 55 -19.28 16.95 0.09
N ASP A 56 -18.22 16.20 -0.19
CA ASP A 56 -18.08 15.42 -1.40
C ASP A 56 -17.61 14.00 -1.05
N PRO A 57 -18.56 13.05 -0.85
CA PRO A 57 -18.22 11.67 -0.55
C PRO A 57 -17.50 10.97 -1.71
N SER A 58 -17.45 11.56 -2.91
CA SER A 58 -16.65 11.05 -4.02
C SER A 58 -15.13 11.21 -3.78
N LEU A 59 -14.73 12.13 -2.90
CA LEU A 59 -13.34 12.28 -2.46
C LEU A 59 -12.84 11.07 -1.65
N CYS A 60 -13.77 10.23 -1.15
CA CYS A 60 -13.49 8.96 -0.51
C CYS A 60 -13.81 7.76 -1.39
N GLN A 61 -14.06 7.94 -2.69
CA GLN A 61 -14.07 6.82 -3.61
C GLN A 61 -12.63 6.31 -3.75
N ALA A 62 -12.24 5.44 -2.82
CA ALA A 62 -11.26 4.42 -3.14
C ALA A 62 -11.83 3.72 -4.39
N SER A 63 -11.20 3.94 -5.55
CA SER A 63 -11.37 3.06 -6.70
C SER A 63 -11.32 1.65 -6.13
N GLY A 64 -12.47 0.99 -6.09
CA GLY A 64 -12.68 -0.20 -5.27
C GLY A 64 -11.95 -1.37 -5.89
N ILE A 65 -10.63 -1.38 -5.77
CA ILE A 65 -9.82 -2.52 -6.12
C ILE A 65 -10.26 -3.65 -5.24
N GLU A 66 -10.75 -4.68 -5.91
CA GLU A 66 -11.08 -5.91 -5.25
C GLU A 66 -9.77 -6.56 -4.83
N ILE A 67 -9.57 -6.66 -3.52
CA ILE A 67 -8.43 -7.34 -2.91
C ILE A 67 -8.92 -8.73 -2.48
N PRO A 68 -8.21 -9.82 -2.84
CA PRO A 68 -8.58 -11.15 -2.38
C PRO A 68 -8.48 -11.25 -0.86
N SER A 69 -9.33 -12.09 -0.27
CA SER A 69 -9.12 -12.53 1.12
C SER A 69 -7.82 -13.34 1.24
N ALA A 70 -7.30 -13.49 2.46
CA ALA A 70 -6.07 -14.25 2.70
C ALA A 70 -6.14 -15.70 2.18
N GLU A 71 -7.31 -16.33 2.32
CA GLU A 71 -7.55 -17.70 1.85
C GLU A 71 -7.58 -17.79 0.32
N GLU A 72 -8.24 -16.84 -0.33
CA GLU A 72 -8.28 -16.74 -1.79
C GLU A 72 -6.91 -16.45 -2.38
N ALA A 73 -6.15 -15.53 -1.78
CA ALA A 73 -4.80 -15.21 -2.19
C ALA A 73 -3.87 -16.43 -2.04
N GLN A 74 -3.93 -17.12 -0.90
CA GLN A 74 -3.19 -18.35 -0.68
C GLN A 74 -3.57 -19.45 -1.69
N ALA A 75 -4.86 -19.62 -1.97
CA ALA A 75 -5.33 -20.61 -2.94
C ALA A 75 -4.86 -20.28 -4.36
N ALA A 76 -4.96 -19.02 -4.78
CA ALA A 76 -4.49 -18.55 -6.08
C ALA A 76 -2.97 -18.71 -6.22
N PHE A 77 -2.21 -18.34 -5.18
CA PHE A 77 -0.76 -18.47 -5.19
C PHE A 77 -0.30 -19.92 -5.20
N ARG A 78 -0.96 -20.80 -4.44
CA ARG A 78 -0.71 -22.24 -4.48
C ARG A 78 -1.09 -22.85 -5.82
N LYS A 79 -2.16 -22.38 -6.47
CA LYS A 79 -2.48 -22.80 -7.85
C LYS A 79 -1.36 -22.40 -8.83
N ALA A 80 -0.74 -21.25 -8.63
CA ALA A 80 0.33 -20.76 -9.50
C ALA A 80 1.71 -21.39 -9.24
N LYS A 81 2.02 -21.78 -7.99
CA LYS A 81 3.38 -22.22 -7.58
C LYS A 81 3.45 -23.59 -6.91
N GLY A 82 2.31 -24.18 -6.56
CA GLY A 82 2.22 -25.39 -5.74
C GLY A 82 2.81 -26.64 -6.39
N GLU A 83 2.84 -26.72 -7.72
CA GLU A 83 3.50 -27.84 -8.41
C GLU A 83 5.01 -27.85 -8.19
N THR A 84 5.64 -26.67 -8.14
CA THR A 84 7.08 -26.54 -7.85
C THR A 84 7.37 -26.50 -6.35
N PHE A 85 6.48 -25.89 -5.58
CA PHE A 85 6.64 -25.66 -4.14
C PHE A 85 5.39 -26.12 -3.40
N PRO A 86 5.29 -27.41 -3.01
CA PRO A 86 4.07 -27.98 -2.46
C PRO A 86 3.68 -27.36 -1.10
N ASP A 87 4.67 -26.93 -0.31
CA ASP A 87 4.49 -26.32 1.00
C ASP A 87 4.46 -24.78 0.95
N VAL A 88 4.22 -24.20 -0.23
CA VAL A 88 4.23 -22.73 -0.40
C VAL A 88 3.13 -22.05 0.41
N GLN A 89 3.52 -21.04 1.17
CA GLN A 89 2.62 -20.20 1.94
C GLN A 89 2.84 -18.73 1.59
N LEU A 90 1.74 -17.99 1.57
CA LEU A 90 1.65 -16.57 1.27
C LEU A 90 0.82 -15.90 2.36
N THR A 91 1.34 -14.80 2.88
CA THR A 91 0.63 -13.89 3.77
C THR A 91 0.55 -12.52 3.10
N LEU A 92 -0.67 -12.00 2.93
CA LEU A 92 -0.89 -10.68 2.37
C LEU A 92 -0.36 -9.60 3.33
N GLY A 93 0.29 -8.59 2.77
CA GLY A 93 0.61 -7.33 3.43
C GLY A 93 -0.18 -6.18 2.82
N GLN A 94 0.49 -5.06 2.57
CA GLN A 94 -0.13 -3.89 1.93
C GLN A 94 -0.40 -4.19 0.45
N CYS A 95 -1.59 -3.81 -0.02
CA CYS A 95 -1.99 -3.93 -1.41
C CYS A 95 -2.30 -2.56 -2.00
N ASP A 96 -1.88 -2.37 -3.25
CA ASP A 96 -2.09 -1.16 -4.04
C ASP A 96 -2.65 -1.54 -5.43
N GLU A 97 -3.11 -0.54 -6.20
CA GLU A 97 -3.52 -0.74 -7.59
C GLU A 97 -2.36 -1.28 -8.42
N ASP A 98 -2.60 -2.38 -9.16
CA ASP A 98 -1.63 -2.85 -10.12
C ASP A 98 -1.63 -1.90 -11.34
N THR A 99 -0.50 -1.25 -11.61
CA THR A 99 -0.34 -0.34 -12.75
C THR A 99 -0.08 -1.07 -14.07
N ILE A 100 0.24 -2.37 -14.01
CA ILE A 100 0.63 -3.21 -15.15
C ILE A 100 -0.56 -4.05 -15.63
N GLY A 101 -1.47 -4.44 -14.72
CA GLY A 101 -2.59 -5.32 -15.03
C GLY A 101 -3.86 -4.99 -14.23
N PRO A 102 -5.00 -5.62 -14.56
CA PRO A 102 -6.23 -5.43 -13.80
C PRO A 102 -6.11 -6.08 -12.42
N GLY A 103 -6.31 -5.31 -11.35
CA GLY A 103 -6.41 -5.82 -9.99
C GLY A 103 -5.48 -5.13 -8.99
N ALA A 104 -5.02 -5.89 -8.00
CA ALA A 104 -4.20 -5.39 -6.90
C ALA A 104 -2.80 -6.01 -6.97
N VAL A 105 -1.76 -5.24 -6.63
CA VAL A 105 -0.45 -5.80 -6.29
C VAL A 105 -0.24 -5.70 -4.79
N CYS A 106 0.12 -6.81 -4.16
CA CYS A 106 0.33 -6.87 -2.72
C CYS A 106 1.77 -7.20 -2.38
N MET A 107 2.37 -6.42 -1.48
CA MET A 107 3.61 -6.82 -0.81
C MET A 107 3.26 -7.96 0.15
N SER A 108 3.66 -9.18 -0.22
CA SER A 108 3.27 -10.40 0.46
C SER A 108 4.49 -11.13 0.99
N ARG A 109 4.38 -11.70 2.19
CA ARG A 109 5.41 -12.59 2.73
C ARG A 109 5.20 -13.99 2.18
N VAL A 110 6.20 -14.49 1.45
CA VAL A 110 6.18 -15.82 0.84
C VAL A 110 7.16 -16.74 1.56
N LEU A 111 6.68 -17.90 1.95
CA LEU A 111 7.47 -19.02 2.47
C LEU A 111 7.43 -20.14 1.44
N TRP A 112 8.56 -20.43 0.81
CA TRP A 112 8.65 -21.40 -0.29
C TRP A 112 8.64 -22.86 0.17
N GLY A 113 8.94 -23.12 1.44
CA GLY A 113 8.98 -24.45 2.02
C GLY A 113 9.36 -24.40 3.50
N PRO A 114 9.32 -25.53 4.21
CA PRO A 114 9.44 -25.57 5.68
C PRO A 114 10.81 -25.14 6.22
N THR A 115 11.86 -25.23 5.40
CA THR A 115 13.23 -24.86 5.77
C THR A 115 13.71 -23.58 5.10
N ALA A 116 12.85 -22.92 4.31
CA ALA A 116 13.20 -21.68 3.62
C ALA A 116 12.94 -20.49 4.55
N ASP A 117 13.74 -19.45 4.42
CA ASP A 117 13.43 -18.18 5.08
C ASP A 117 12.26 -17.49 4.37
N PRO A 118 11.26 -16.96 5.11
CA PRO A 118 10.22 -16.14 4.54
C PRO A 118 10.80 -14.89 3.88
N ALA A 119 10.28 -14.52 2.71
CA ALA A 119 10.73 -13.33 2.00
C ALA A 119 9.56 -12.50 1.50
N GLU A 120 9.67 -11.18 1.63
CA GLU A 120 8.70 -10.24 1.07
C GLU A 120 8.82 -10.22 -0.47
N ARG A 121 7.67 -10.28 -1.15
CA ARG A 121 7.55 -10.35 -2.60
C ARG A 121 6.32 -9.59 -3.07
N LEU A 122 6.42 -8.94 -4.22
CA LEU A 122 5.27 -8.37 -4.88
C LEU A 122 4.50 -9.47 -5.61
N VAL A 123 3.23 -9.60 -5.27
CA VAL A 123 2.32 -10.56 -5.89
C VAL A 123 1.12 -9.82 -6.44
N GLY A 124 0.95 -9.88 -7.76
CA GLY A 124 -0.23 -9.37 -8.46
C GLY A 124 -1.39 -10.35 -8.33
N PHE A 125 -2.56 -9.83 -8.02
CA PHE A 125 -3.81 -10.55 -7.92
C PHE A 125 -4.85 -9.95 -8.85
N SER A 126 -5.41 -10.79 -9.72
CA SER A 126 -6.47 -10.40 -10.64
C SER A 126 -7.64 -11.37 -10.52
N LYS A 127 -8.86 -10.84 -10.63
CA LYS A 127 -10.08 -11.64 -10.57
C LYS A 127 -10.49 -12.08 -11.97
N SER A 128 -10.57 -13.39 -12.16
CA SER A 128 -11.08 -14.00 -13.39
C SER A 128 -12.45 -14.67 -13.15
N PRO A 129 -13.19 -15.06 -14.20
CA PRO A 129 -14.43 -15.83 -14.04
C PRO A 129 -14.24 -17.15 -13.27
N ASP A 130 -13.04 -17.74 -13.37
CA ASP A 130 -12.67 -19.01 -12.72
C ASP A 130 -12.08 -18.81 -11.32
N GLY A 131 -12.12 -17.58 -10.80
CA GLY A 131 -11.59 -17.19 -9.50
C GLY A 131 -10.30 -16.35 -9.60
N TRP A 132 -9.59 -16.27 -8.47
CA TRP A 132 -8.39 -15.45 -8.35
C TRP A 132 -7.18 -16.06 -9.06
N VAL A 133 -6.41 -15.20 -9.72
CA VAL A 133 -5.14 -15.52 -10.36
C VAL A 133 -4.04 -14.73 -9.66
N ALA A 134 -2.92 -15.38 -9.37
CA ALA A 134 -1.76 -14.78 -8.72
C ALA A 134 -0.53 -14.83 -9.63
N ILE A 135 0.18 -13.71 -9.72
CA ILE A 135 1.44 -13.59 -10.48
C ILE A 135 2.50 -13.05 -9.53
N LEU A 136 3.63 -13.76 -9.44
CA LEU A 136 4.81 -13.26 -8.73
C LEU A 136 5.63 -12.38 -9.69
N TYR A 137 5.94 -11.16 -9.26
CA TYR A 137 6.80 -10.22 -9.99
C TYR A 137 8.28 -10.37 -9.60
#